data_AF-A0A518DYA6-F1
#
_entry.id   AF-A0A518DYA6-F1
#
_cell.length_a   1.000
_cell.length_b   1.000
_cell.length_c   1.000
_cell.angle_alpha   90.00
_cell.angle_beta   90.00
_cell.angle_gamma   90.00
#
_symmetry.space_group_name_H-M   'P 1'
#
loop_
_entity.id
_entity.type
_entity.pdbx_description
1 polymer ?
#
loop_
_entity_poly.entity_id
_entity_poly.type
_entity_poly.pdbx_seq_one_letter_code
_entity_poly.pdbx_strand_id
1 'polypeptide(L)'
;MNDLLQVNGDLTLNGTVNIANAGGFDFGTYRLINYTGSLIDNGLDVGTLPAGFHLNEATIQTAINNQINLVMVGTAFWNGSTTTADGTIHGGDGVWNAGNTNWTSADGTATDPWKSQDAVFAGAAGVVSASGDLTFNNMQFTTDGYRITTADDATLSSQAGSGIRVDAGVTAEIGVKLTGTGSIEKLDAGTLILSADNDDTGGV
;
A
#
# COMPACT_ATOMS: atom_id res chain seq x y z
N MET A 1 14.78 -4.45 -15.83
CA MET A 1 16.12 -4.98 -15.46
C MET A 1 16.59 -4.23 -14.24
N ASN A 2 17.20 -4.91 -13.27
CA ASN A 2 17.83 -4.29 -12.10
C ASN A 2 19.35 -4.36 -12.32
N ASP A 3 20.02 -3.20 -12.34
CA ASP A 3 21.47 -3.15 -12.47
C ASP A 3 22.09 -3.48 -11.10
N LEU A 4 22.42 -4.75 -10.91
CA LEU A 4 23.10 -5.24 -9.71
C LEU A 4 24.57 -4.81 -9.71
N LEU A 5 24.98 -4.05 -8.69
CA LEU A 5 26.38 -3.75 -8.45
C LEU A 5 27.04 -4.85 -7.59
N GLN A 6 28.23 -5.31 -8.00
CA GLN A 6 29.02 -6.28 -7.26
C GLN A 6 30.32 -5.64 -6.75
N VAL A 7 30.55 -5.72 -5.44
CA VAL A 7 31.76 -5.22 -4.76
C VAL A 7 32.53 -6.39 -4.14
N ASN A 8 33.68 -6.73 -4.70
CA ASN A 8 34.50 -7.85 -4.22
C ASN A 8 35.47 -7.41 -3.10
N GLY A 9 34.92 -6.81 -2.05
CA GLY A 9 35.67 -6.32 -0.90
C GLY A 9 34.77 -5.63 0.12
N ASP A 10 35.39 -4.86 1.02
CA ASP A 10 34.67 -4.01 1.97
C ASP A 10 33.85 -2.95 1.22
N LEU A 11 32.67 -2.65 1.75
CA LEU A 11 31.77 -1.63 1.23
C LEU A 11 31.64 -0.51 2.27
N THR A 12 31.94 0.73 1.85
CA THR A 12 31.50 1.92 2.57
C THR A 12 30.32 2.52 1.82
N LEU A 13 29.16 2.55 2.47
CA LEU A 13 27.91 3.02 1.90
C LEU A 13 27.69 4.48 2.30
N ASN A 14 27.43 5.36 1.32
CA ASN A 14 27.12 6.79 1.51
C ASN A 14 26.44 7.34 0.25
N GLY A 15 25.85 8.53 0.33
CA GLY A 15 25.39 9.32 -0.81
C GLY A 15 23.92 9.12 -1.13
N THR A 16 23.56 9.25 -2.41
CA THR A 16 22.16 9.19 -2.86
C THR A 16 22.01 8.25 -4.04
N VAL A 17 21.02 7.35 -4.00
CA VAL A 17 20.61 6.51 -5.11
C VAL A 17 19.34 7.06 -5.76
N ASN A 18 19.35 7.22 -7.07
CA ASN A 18 18.18 7.60 -7.86
C ASN A 18 17.64 6.37 -8.57
N ILE A 19 16.33 6.13 -8.45
CA ILE A 19 15.67 4.96 -9.02
C ILE A 19 14.92 5.36 -10.29
N ALA A 20 15.19 4.64 -11.37
CA ALA A 20 14.50 4.78 -12.64
C ALA A 20 13.77 3.48 -12.99
N ASN A 21 12.56 3.59 -13.52
CA ASN A 21 11.80 2.42 -13.95
C ASN A 21 12.21 2.00 -15.37
N ALA A 22 13.03 0.95 -15.47
CA ALA A 22 13.38 0.30 -16.74
C ALA A 22 12.35 -0.76 -17.19
N GLY A 23 11.17 -0.77 -16.59
CA GLY A 23 10.10 -1.75 -16.76
C GLY A 23 9.98 -2.70 -15.58
N GLY A 24 8.75 -2.89 -15.07
CA GLY A 24 8.42 -3.83 -14.00
C GLY A 24 8.78 -3.38 -12.58
N PHE A 25 9.03 -2.08 -12.36
CA PHE A 25 9.17 -1.53 -11.01
C PHE A 25 7.80 -1.44 -10.32
N ASP A 26 7.72 -1.98 -9.11
CA ASP A 26 6.53 -2.09 -8.26
C ASP A 26 6.93 -2.15 -6.76
N PHE A 27 5.99 -2.28 -5.85
CA PHE A 27 6.28 -2.62 -4.45
C PHE A 27 7.00 -3.97 -4.35
N GLY A 28 7.94 -4.09 -3.42
CA GLY A 28 8.79 -5.27 -3.28
C GLY A 28 10.23 -4.95 -2.89
N THR A 29 11.09 -5.96 -2.94
CA THR A 29 12.50 -5.85 -2.57
C THR A 29 13.41 -6.03 -3.78
N TYR A 30 14.32 -5.07 -3.98
CA TYR A 30 15.26 -5.01 -5.10
C TYR A 30 16.69 -5.06 -4.57
N ARG A 31 17.49 -6.03 -5.02
CA ARG A 31 18.92 -6.07 -4.71
C ARG A 31 19.64 -4.93 -5.43
N LEU A 32 20.26 -4.01 -4.71
CA LEU A 32 21.07 -2.93 -5.30
C LEU A 32 22.54 -3.33 -5.40
N ILE A 33 23.11 -3.82 -4.28
CA ILE A 33 24.54 -4.10 -4.17
C ILE A 33 24.77 -5.44 -3.48
N ASN A 34 25.70 -6.23 -4.01
CA ASN A 34 26.34 -7.33 -3.30
C ASN A 34 27.74 -6.92 -2.88
N TYR A 35 28.18 -7.31 -1.68
CA TYR A 35 29.55 -7.07 -1.23
C TYR A 35 30.13 -8.29 -0.48
N THR A 36 31.44 -8.52 -0.55
CA THR A 36 32.06 -9.71 0.07
C THR A 36 32.79 -9.45 1.39
N GLY A 37 33.13 -8.19 1.68
CA GLY A 37 33.84 -7.77 2.89
C GLY A 37 32.92 -7.22 3.97
N SER A 38 33.45 -6.30 4.78
CA SER A 38 32.73 -5.59 5.84
C SER A 38 31.92 -4.43 5.29
N LEU A 39 30.80 -4.10 5.95
CA LEU A 39 30.00 -2.91 5.66
C LEU A 39 30.31 -1.79 6.66
N ILE A 40 30.60 -0.61 6.14
CA ILE A 40 30.53 0.66 6.88
C ILE A 40 29.36 1.44 6.29
N ASP A 41 28.27 1.55 7.05
CA ASP A 41 27.08 2.29 6.63
C ASP A 41 27.11 3.72 7.16
N ASN A 42 27.38 4.69 6.28
CA ASN A 42 27.31 6.13 6.59
C ASN A 42 25.97 6.76 6.16
N GLY A 43 24.99 5.95 5.72
CA GLY A 43 23.70 6.39 5.20
C GLY A 43 23.69 6.55 3.68
N LEU A 44 22.99 5.65 2.98
CA LEU A 44 22.57 5.85 1.59
C LEU A 44 21.13 6.35 1.58
N ASP A 45 20.92 7.53 1.03
CA ASP A 45 19.59 8.10 0.83
C ASP A 45 18.99 7.68 -0.51
N VAL A 46 17.66 7.62 -0.58
CA VAL A 46 16.93 7.53 -1.85
C VAL A 46 16.61 8.94 -2.32
N GLY A 47 17.01 9.28 -3.55
CA GLY A 47 16.84 10.60 -4.14
C GLY A 47 15.54 10.75 -4.92
N THR A 48 15.52 10.28 -6.16
CA THR A 48 14.31 10.27 -7.01
C THR A 48 13.74 8.87 -7.15
N LEU A 49 12.42 8.77 -7.22
CA LEU A 49 11.68 7.55 -7.56
C LEU A 49 10.94 7.70 -8.88
N PRO A 50 10.53 6.59 -9.51
CA PRO A 50 9.63 6.63 -10.67
C PRO A 50 8.31 7.35 -10.34
N ALA A 51 7.69 7.96 -11.35
CA ALA A 51 6.42 8.65 -11.19
C ALA A 51 5.37 7.72 -10.56
N GLY A 52 4.65 8.24 -9.57
CA GLY A 52 3.69 7.47 -8.78
C GLY A 52 4.32 6.65 -7.65
N PHE A 53 5.57 6.89 -7.26
CA PHE A 53 6.13 6.34 -6.02
C PHE A 53 6.71 7.46 -5.18
N HIS A 54 6.64 7.30 -3.86
CA HIS A 54 6.98 8.35 -2.91
C HIS A 54 8.12 7.92 -1.99
N LEU A 55 8.92 8.89 -1.53
CA LEU A 55 10.13 8.57 -0.76
C LEU A 55 9.82 7.89 0.59
N ASN A 56 8.65 8.13 1.15
CA ASN A 56 8.18 7.46 2.37
C ASN A 56 7.81 5.98 2.15
N GLU A 57 7.70 5.51 0.90
CA GLU A 57 7.47 4.11 0.54
C GLU A 57 8.79 3.34 0.40
N ALA A 58 9.94 4.02 0.40
CA ALA A 58 11.26 3.46 0.12
C ALA A 58 12.12 3.34 1.38
N THR A 59 12.84 2.23 1.51
CA THR A 59 13.83 2.02 2.58
C THR A 59 15.06 1.31 2.04
N ILE A 60 16.25 1.79 2.41
CA ILE A 60 17.50 1.06 2.19
C ILE A 60 17.71 0.06 3.33
N GLN A 61 17.79 -1.23 2.98
CA GLN A 61 18.01 -2.32 3.91
C GLN A 61 19.46 -2.78 3.86
N THR A 62 20.12 -2.71 5.01
CA THR A 62 21.51 -3.15 5.25
C THR A 62 21.62 -4.30 6.25
N ALA A 63 20.48 -4.75 6.82
CA ALA A 63 20.41 -5.77 7.87
C ALA A 63 20.70 -7.20 7.39
N ILE A 64 20.87 -7.42 6.09
CA ILE A 64 21.28 -8.72 5.54
C ILE A 64 22.76 -8.62 5.15
N ASN A 65 23.59 -9.45 5.77
CA ASN A 65 25.01 -9.51 5.45
C ASN A 65 25.22 -9.68 3.93
N ASN A 66 26.22 -8.99 3.41
CA ASN A 66 26.66 -9.06 2.02
C ASN A 66 25.65 -8.51 0.98
N GLN A 67 24.62 -7.80 1.41
CA GLN A 67 23.57 -7.26 0.55
C GLN A 67 23.16 -5.85 0.95
N ILE A 68 22.91 -5.01 -0.05
CA ILE A 68 22.16 -3.76 0.08
C ILE A 68 20.91 -3.91 -0.77
N ASN A 69 19.74 -3.75 -0.17
CA ASN A 69 18.45 -3.83 -0.87
C ASN A 69 17.71 -2.50 -0.79
N LEU A 70 16.94 -2.17 -1.83
CA LEU A 70 15.83 -1.23 -1.76
C LEU A 70 14.56 -2.02 -1.44
N VAL A 71 13.86 -1.62 -0.40
CA VAL A 71 12.54 -2.16 -0.05
C VAL A 71 11.51 -1.08 -0.33
N MET A 72 10.51 -1.42 -1.14
CA MET A 72 9.36 -0.58 -1.48
C MET A 72 8.11 -1.17 -0.83
N VAL A 73 7.43 -0.41 0.02
CA VAL A 73 6.17 -0.80 0.68
C VAL A 73 5.16 0.33 0.51
N GLY A 74 3.95 -0.01 0.08
CA GLY A 74 2.90 0.96 -0.20
C GLY A 74 1.80 0.98 0.85
N THR A 75 1.45 2.18 1.31
CA THR A 75 0.23 2.44 2.09
C THR A 75 -0.42 3.70 1.55
N ALA A 76 -1.70 3.61 1.17
CA ALA A 76 -2.46 4.73 0.63
C ALA A 76 -3.70 5.00 1.47
N PHE A 77 -4.07 6.27 1.53
CA PHE A 77 -5.20 6.77 2.30
C PHE A 77 -6.33 7.18 1.37
N TRP A 78 -7.55 6.77 1.70
CA TRP A 78 -8.73 7.13 0.94
C TRP A 78 -8.98 8.64 0.99
N ASN A 79 -9.11 9.27 -0.17
CA ASN A 79 -9.29 10.71 -0.30
C ASN A 79 -10.67 11.12 -0.84
N GLY A 80 -11.64 10.20 -0.81
CA GLY A 80 -13.00 10.47 -1.27
C GLY A 80 -13.07 10.87 -2.74
N SER A 81 -13.67 12.02 -3.00
CA SER A 81 -13.74 12.63 -4.34
C SER A 81 -12.59 13.61 -4.62
N THR A 82 -11.69 13.84 -3.67
CA THR A 82 -10.57 14.75 -3.79
C THR A 82 -9.44 14.13 -4.59
N THR A 83 -9.21 14.66 -5.80
CA THR A 83 -8.19 14.18 -6.75
C THR A 83 -6.97 15.09 -6.88
N THR A 84 -6.92 16.16 -6.10
CA THR A 84 -5.80 17.10 -6.05
C THR A 84 -5.24 17.12 -4.63
N ALA A 85 -3.93 16.93 -4.50
CA ALA A 85 -3.26 16.97 -3.21
C ALA A 85 -3.29 18.38 -2.60
N ASP A 86 -3.64 18.46 -1.31
CA ASP A 86 -3.69 19.70 -0.54
C ASP A 86 -3.08 19.56 0.87
N GLY A 87 -2.33 18.48 1.12
CA GLY A 87 -1.73 18.19 2.42
C GLY A 87 -2.72 17.67 3.45
N THR A 88 -3.92 17.27 3.04
CA THR A 88 -4.96 16.73 3.93
C THR A 88 -5.47 15.38 3.40
N ILE A 89 -5.73 14.45 4.32
CA ILE A 89 -6.48 13.22 4.04
C ILE A 89 -7.95 13.51 4.31
N HIS A 90 -8.75 13.58 3.24
CA HIS A 90 -10.15 13.99 3.34
C HIS A 90 -11.08 12.86 3.79
N GLY A 91 -10.89 11.67 3.24
CA GLY A 91 -11.89 10.62 3.34
C GLY A 91 -13.19 10.96 2.60
N GLY A 92 -14.31 10.40 3.06
CA GLY A 92 -15.66 10.73 2.61
C GLY A 92 -16.14 9.90 1.42
N ASP A 93 -17.18 10.40 0.76
CA ASP A 93 -17.79 9.72 -0.40
C ASP A 93 -16.88 9.78 -1.63
N GLY A 94 -16.90 8.73 -2.44
CA GLY A 94 -16.20 8.71 -3.73
C GLY A 94 -16.23 7.36 -4.43
N VAL A 95 -15.63 7.31 -5.63
CA VAL A 95 -15.51 6.08 -6.43
C VAL A 95 -14.10 5.52 -6.33
N TRP A 96 -13.96 4.30 -5.81
CA TRP A 96 -12.71 3.57 -5.79
C TRP A 96 -12.62 2.72 -7.05
N ASN A 97 -11.72 3.08 -7.95
CA ASN A 97 -11.39 2.28 -9.14
C ASN A 97 -9.89 2.40 -9.45
N ALA A 98 -9.42 1.70 -10.48
CA ALA A 98 -8.02 1.71 -10.88
C ALA A 98 -7.55 3.01 -11.57
N GLY A 99 -8.46 3.91 -11.98
CA GLY A 99 -8.14 5.08 -12.80
C GLY A 99 -8.20 6.43 -12.06
N ASN A 100 -9.06 6.55 -11.05
CA ASN A 100 -9.23 7.78 -10.29
C ASN A 100 -8.00 8.04 -9.42
N THR A 101 -7.54 9.29 -9.39
CA THR A 101 -6.41 9.72 -8.57
C THR A 101 -6.85 10.21 -7.19
N ASN A 102 -7.60 9.40 -6.45
CA ASN A 102 -8.22 9.76 -5.16
C ASN A 102 -7.71 8.90 -3.99
N TRP A 103 -6.52 8.33 -4.13
CA TRP A 103 -5.73 7.77 -3.04
C TRP A 103 -4.55 8.69 -2.77
N THR A 104 -4.22 8.92 -1.49
CA THR A 104 -3.17 9.87 -1.11
C THR A 104 -2.09 9.26 -0.23
N SER A 105 -0.91 9.88 -0.23
CA SER A 105 0.18 9.62 0.73
C SER A 105 -0.25 9.94 2.16
N ALA A 106 0.49 9.42 3.13
CA ALA A 106 0.25 9.62 4.57
C ALA A 106 0.26 11.09 5.03
N ASP A 107 0.87 11.98 4.27
CA ASP A 107 0.92 13.43 4.53
C ASP A 107 -0.04 14.25 3.65
N GLY A 108 -0.86 13.60 2.81
CA GLY A 108 -1.83 14.28 1.96
C GLY A 108 -1.22 15.03 0.76
N THR A 109 0.09 14.89 0.51
CA THR A 109 0.83 15.74 -0.45
C THR A 109 0.91 15.16 -1.86
N ALA A 110 0.47 13.92 -2.06
CA ALA A 110 0.42 13.28 -3.36
C ALA A 110 -0.90 12.56 -3.58
N THR A 111 -1.43 12.58 -4.80
CA THR A 111 -2.65 11.86 -5.20
C THR A 111 -2.36 10.92 -6.36
N ASP A 112 -2.78 9.67 -6.23
CA ASP A 112 -2.44 8.58 -7.14
C ASP A 112 -3.65 7.68 -7.45
N PRO A 113 -3.61 6.96 -8.58
CA PRO A 113 -4.48 5.81 -8.80
C PRO A 113 -4.24 4.70 -7.78
N TRP A 114 -5.23 3.82 -7.62
CA TRP A 114 -5.07 2.63 -6.79
C TRP A 114 -4.04 1.65 -7.36
N LYS A 115 -3.12 1.14 -6.51
CA LYS A 115 -1.99 0.28 -6.91
C LYS A 115 -1.93 -1.05 -6.14
N SER A 116 -3.06 -1.53 -5.65
CA SER A 116 -3.14 -2.81 -4.91
C SER A 116 -2.28 -2.88 -3.64
N GLN A 117 -2.08 -1.74 -2.99
CA GLN A 117 -1.26 -1.59 -1.79
C GLN A 117 -2.09 -1.73 -0.50
N ASP A 118 -1.56 -1.33 0.65
CA ASP A 118 -2.35 -1.22 1.87
C ASP A 118 -3.33 -0.04 1.77
N ALA A 119 -4.61 -0.29 2.06
CA ALA A 119 -5.69 0.70 2.03
C ALA A 119 -6.02 1.19 3.45
N VAL A 120 -6.02 2.51 3.66
CA VAL A 120 -6.43 3.11 4.93
C VAL A 120 -7.63 4.05 4.72
N PHE A 121 -8.72 3.77 5.41
CA PHE A 121 -9.93 4.58 5.47
C PHE A 121 -9.92 5.41 6.77
N ALA A 122 -9.52 6.67 6.63
CA ALA A 122 -9.38 7.66 7.71
C ALA A 122 -10.13 8.96 7.34
N GLY A 123 -9.97 10.03 8.12
CA GLY A 123 -10.62 11.32 7.82
C GLY A 123 -12.14 11.25 8.01
N ALA A 124 -12.91 11.97 7.19
CA ALA A 124 -14.36 11.91 7.24
C ALA A 124 -14.87 10.53 6.77
N ALA A 125 -15.82 9.91 7.47
CA ALA A 125 -16.46 8.70 6.99
C ALA A 125 -17.37 8.99 5.79
N GLY A 126 -17.59 7.98 4.95
CA GLY A 126 -18.48 8.06 3.81
C GLY A 126 -18.70 6.73 3.10
N VAL A 127 -19.39 6.81 1.97
CA VAL A 127 -19.67 5.68 1.08
C VAL A 127 -18.62 5.62 -0.03
N VAL A 128 -17.86 4.54 -0.02
CA VAL A 128 -16.83 4.23 -1.02
C VAL A 128 -17.43 3.29 -2.06
N SER A 129 -17.71 3.81 -3.25
CA SER A 129 -18.25 3.00 -4.34
C SER A 129 -17.12 2.34 -5.12
N ALA A 130 -16.82 1.08 -4.82
CA ALA A 130 -15.91 0.25 -5.59
C ALA A 130 -16.46 0.03 -7.01
N SER A 131 -15.58 0.13 -8.01
CA SER A 131 -15.88 -0.12 -9.41
C SER A 131 -14.77 -0.92 -10.07
N GLY A 132 -15.15 -2.04 -10.70
CA GLY A 132 -14.27 -3.04 -11.26
C GLY A 132 -13.63 -3.97 -10.22
N ASP A 133 -12.80 -4.90 -10.71
CA ASP A 133 -12.05 -5.82 -9.85
C ASP A 133 -10.82 -5.12 -9.28
N LEU A 134 -10.74 -5.07 -7.95
CA LEU A 134 -9.66 -4.40 -7.22
C LEU A 134 -8.98 -5.40 -6.30
N THR A 135 -7.66 -5.32 -6.19
CA THR A 135 -6.88 -6.11 -5.22
C THR A 135 -6.41 -5.21 -4.09
N PHE A 136 -6.29 -5.73 -2.87
CA PHE A 136 -5.64 -5.02 -1.75
C PHE A 136 -4.67 -5.95 -1.00
N ASN A 137 -3.68 -5.36 -0.31
CA ASN A 137 -2.74 -6.11 0.53
C ASN A 137 -3.16 -6.13 2.00
N ASN A 138 -3.48 -4.98 2.59
CA ASN A 138 -4.17 -4.90 3.88
C ASN A 138 -5.21 -3.80 3.81
N MET A 139 -6.19 -3.84 4.72
CA MET A 139 -7.20 -2.80 4.84
C MET A 139 -7.32 -2.35 6.30
N GLN A 140 -7.38 -1.05 6.55
CA GLN A 140 -7.61 -0.51 7.88
C GLN A 140 -8.71 0.56 7.87
N PHE A 141 -9.59 0.50 8.86
CA PHE A 141 -10.58 1.53 9.15
C PHE A 141 -10.26 2.18 10.50
N THR A 142 -9.98 3.49 10.46
CA THR A 142 -9.66 4.29 11.65
C THR A 142 -10.78 5.28 12.01
N THR A 143 -11.75 5.49 11.10
CA THR A 143 -12.94 6.32 11.32
C THR A 143 -14.21 5.46 11.32
N ASP A 144 -15.07 5.66 12.32
CA ASP A 144 -16.39 5.02 12.42
C ASP A 144 -17.35 5.44 11.28
N GLY A 145 -18.07 4.46 10.73
CA GLY A 145 -19.16 4.69 9.78
C GLY A 145 -18.79 4.61 8.30
N TYR A 146 -17.58 4.14 7.96
CA TYR A 146 -17.24 3.86 6.57
C TYR A 146 -18.04 2.69 5.99
N ARG A 147 -18.51 2.84 4.75
CA ARG A 147 -19.21 1.79 4.02
C ARG A 147 -18.66 1.65 2.61
N ILE A 148 -18.11 0.49 2.28
CA ILE A 148 -17.67 0.17 0.92
C ILE A 148 -18.83 -0.54 0.20
N THR A 149 -19.20 -0.05 -0.97
CA THR A 149 -20.33 -0.53 -1.77
C THR A 149 -19.88 -0.80 -3.19
N THR A 150 -20.70 -1.48 -3.98
CA THR A 150 -20.41 -1.76 -5.38
C THR A 150 -21.21 -0.85 -6.33
N ALA A 151 -20.59 -0.38 -7.41
CA ALA A 151 -21.27 0.30 -8.53
C ALA A 151 -21.64 -0.64 -9.69
N ASP A 152 -20.85 -1.69 -9.91
CA ASP A 152 -20.84 -2.48 -11.15
C ASP A 152 -20.50 -3.97 -10.90
N ASP A 153 -21.00 -4.52 -9.79
CA ASP A 153 -20.65 -5.86 -9.30
C ASP A 153 -19.14 -6.06 -9.07
N ALA A 154 -18.43 -4.95 -8.76
CA ALA A 154 -17.05 -4.91 -8.31
C ALA A 154 -16.73 -6.00 -7.29
N THR A 155 -15.50 -6.50 -7.35
CA THR A 155 -14.94 -7.42 -6.36
C THR A 155 -13.72 -6.81 -5.68
N LEU A 156 -13.52 -7.16 -4.41
CA LEU A 156 -12.29 -6.86 -3.70
C LEU A 156 -11.54 -8.17 -3.45
N SER A 157 -10.40 -8.35 -4.09
CA SER A 157 -9.53 -9.50 -3.92
C SER A 157 -8.48 -9.24 -2.85
N SER A 158 -8.40 -10.09 -1.84
CA SER A 158 -7.32 -10.05 -0.84
C SER A 158 -6.12 -10.86 -1.31
N GLN A 159 -4.90 -10.33 -1.14
CA GLN A 159 -3.68 -11.13 -1.29
C GLN A 159 -3.53 -12.14 -0.15
N ALA A 160 -2.72 -13.19 -0.35
CA ALA A 160 -2.51 -14.20 0.68
C ALA A 160 -1.89 -13.59 1.96
N GLY A 161 -2.54 -13.80 3.11
CA GLY A 161 -2.10 -13.24 4.39
C GLY A 161 -2.53 -11.78 4.63
N SER A 162 -3.45 -11.25 3.81
CA SER A 162 -4.06 -9.93 4.05
C SER A 162 -4.89 -9.92 5.33
N GLY A 163 -4.83 -8.83 6.09
CA GLY A 163 -5.71 -8.57 7.22
C GLY A 163 -6.64 -7.38 6.99
N ILE A 164 -7.80 -7.39 7.64
CA ILE A 164 -8.68 -6.22 7.78
C ILE A 164 -8.68 -5.77 9.24
N ARG A 165 -8.15 -4.58 9.50
CA ARG A 165 -8.11 -3.94 10.82
C ARG A 165 -9.28 -2.98 10.96
N VAL A 166 -9.96 -3.04 12.09
CA VAL A 166 -10.96 -2.04 12.48
C VAL A 166 -10.63 -1.60 13.89
N ASP A 167 -10.27 -0.32 14.03
CA ASP A 167 -9.81 0.25 15.29
C ASP A 167 -10.88 0.12 16.39
N ALA A 168 -10.46 0.15 17.66
CA ALA A 168 -11.37 0.00 18.79
C ALA A 168 -12.46 1.10 18.78
N GLY A 169 -13.73 0.70 18.86
CA GLY A 169 -14.87 1.63 18.81
C GLY A 169 -15.29 2.07 17.41
N VAL A 170 -14.63 1.58 16.35
CA VAL A 170 -14.98 1.81 14.95
C VAL A 170 -15.85 0.66 14.44
N THR A 171 -16.85 0.99 13.64
CA THR A 171 -17.63 0.07 12.81
C THR A 171 -17.43 0.43 11.34
N ALA A 172 -17.09 -0.58 10.54
CA ALA A 172 -16.99 -0.46 9.08
C ALA A 172 -17.80 -1.55 8.40
N GLU A 173 -18.39 -1.23 7.26
CA GLU A 173 -19.14 -2.19 6.43
C GLU A 173 -18.47 -2.35 5.06
N ILE A 174 -18.31 -3.61 4.65
CA ILE A 174 -17.93 -3.98 3.28
C ILE A 174 -19.12 -4.73 2.66
N GLY A 175 -19.86 -4.01 1.82
CA GLY A 175 -20.93 -4.52 0.96
C GLY A 175 -20.46 -4.80 -0.46
N VAL A 176 -19.17 -5.10 -0.62
CA VAL A 176 -18.56 -5.55 -1.88
C VAL A 176 -18.13 -7.00 -1.70
N LYS A 177 -18.30 -7.82 -2.74
CA LYS A 177 -17.89 -9.22 -2.69
C LYS A 177 -16.39 -9.31 -2.47
N LEU A 178 -16.01 -9.87 -1.32
CA LEU A 178 -14.63 -10.26 -1.03
C LEU A 178 -14.32 -11.57 -1.76
N THR A 179 -13.19 -11.58 -2.45
CA THR A 179 -12.66 -12.73 -3.19
C THR A 179 -11.23 -13.00 -2.75
N GLY A 180 -10.76 -14.24 -2.89
CA GLY A 180 -9.43 -14.64 -2.42
C GLY A 180 -9.37 -16.13 -2.10
N THR A 181 -8.16 -16.69 -2.04
CA THR A 181 -7.93 -18.13 -1.78
C THR A 181 -7.48 -18.43 -0.34
N GLY A 182 -7.55 -17.45 0.57
CA GLY A 182 -7.19 -17.61 1.98
C GLY A 182 -8.12 -16.81 2.88
N SER A 183 -8.17 -17.19 4.16
CA SER A 183 -8.94 -16.50 5.19
C SER A 183 -8.51 -15.06 5.33
N ILE A 184 -9.48 -14.14 5.30
CA ILE A 184 -9.25 -12.76 5.68
C ILE A 184 -9.24 -12.67 7.21
N GLU A 185 -8.12 -12.27 7.81
CA GLU A 185 -8.06 -12.11 9.27
C GLU A 185 -8.69 -10.78 9.68
N LYS A 186 -9.78 -10.83 10.47
CA LYS A 186 -10.27 -9.64 11.18
C LYS A 186 -9.40 -9.36 12.40
N LEU A 187 -8.74 -8.21 12.37
CA LEU A 187 -7.83 -7.72 13.39
C LEU A 187 -8.44 -6.55 14.17
N ASP A 188 -7.95 -6.35 15.39
CA ASP A 188 -8.34 -5.27 16.32
C ASP A 188 -9.81 -5.32 16.80
N ALA A 189 -10.13 -4.51 17.81
CA ALA A 189 -11.34 -4.66 18.62
C ALA A 189 -12.63 -4.02 18.03
N GLY A 190 -12.54 -3.34 16.88
CA GLY A 190 -13.69 -2.77 16.19
C GLY A 190 -14.56 -3.79 15.48
N THR A 191 -15.70 -3.34 14.94
CA THR A 191 -16.69 -4.18 14.28
C THR A 191 -16.52 -4.11 12.76
N LEU A 192 -16.31 -5.26 12.12
CA LEU A 192 -16.40 -5.38 10.66
C LEU A 192 -17.73 -6.03 10.30
N ILE A 193 -18.51 -5.36 9.45
CA ILE A 193 -19.76 -5.88 8.88
C ILE A 193 -19.47 -6.28 7.44
N LEU A 194 -19.73 -7.54 7.11
CA LEU A 194 -19.69 -8.03 5.73
C LEU A 194 -21.12 -8.25 5.26
N SER A 195 -21.58 -7.45 4.28
CA SER A 195 -22.98 -7.44 3.84
C SER A 195 -23.19 -7.98 2.42
N ALA A 196 -22.13 -8.34 1.71
CA ALA A 196 -22.18 -9.05 0.42
C ALA A 196 -22.04 -10.58 0.57
N ASP A 197 -22.47 -11.32 -0.44
CA ASP A 197 -22.23 -12.77 -0.56
C ASP A 197 -20.74 -13.02 -0.88
N ASN A 198 -19.95 -13.26 0.17
CA ASN A 198 -18.50 -13.48 0.05
C ASN A 198 -18.17 -14.96 -0.24
N ASP A 199 -17.25 -15.19 -1.17
CA ASP A 199 -16.75 -16.54 -1.51
C ASP A 199 -15.54 -16.95 -0.63
N ASP A 200 -15.21 -16.19 0.42
CA ASP A 200 -14.07 -16.50 1.28
C ASP A 200 -14.29 -17.80 2.05
N THR A 201 -13.68 -18.87 1.54
CA THR A 201 -13.74 -20.21 2.11
C THR A 201 -12.94 -20.36 3.42
N GLY A 202 -12.13 -19.36 3.80
CA GLY A 202 -11.29 -19.38 4.99
C GLY A 202 -11.96 -18.87 6.28
N GLY A 203 -13.10 -18.17 6.16
CA GLY A 203 -13.76 -17.50 7.28
C GLY A 203 -13.06 -16.19 7.69
N VAL A 204 -13.82 -15.32 8.36
CA VAL A 204 -13.38 -14.03 8.93
C VAL A 204 -13.29 -14.10 10.44
#